data_AF-A0A7M5V464-F1
#
_entry.id   AF-A0A7M5V464-F1
#
_cell.length_a   1.000
_cell.length_b   1.000
_cell.length_c   1.000
_cell.angle_alpha   90.00
_cell.angle_beta   90.00
_cell.angle_gamma   90.00
#
_symmetry.space_group_name_H-M   'P 1'
#
loop_
_entity.id
_entity.type
_entity.pdbx_description
1 polymer ?
#
loop_
_entity_poly.entity_id
_entity_poly.type
_entity_poly.pdbx_seq_one_letter_code
_entity_poly.pdbx_strand_id
1 'polypeptide(L)'
;MMEDERLQENKHKRSPPKINETHQVHPSSSADSRSSPKKIKKVYIGHTKDALDKFEEVLSGMSIACLVVGLTTFRFVKEQDMKYFIHQNLMIALLCKNLFYKTTTWFIPTLPETSKAGCFSVSILSYFFTLSTFSWMMVEGINIIIIVVFVFKGNRNYHKQFLAIGYGLPFLLTSIFGGVFNQSFADAIECVVLQRNYFWVLRGPICFYLLVNGILYFDETSSSC
;
A
#
# COMPACT_ATOMS: atom_id res chain seq x y z
N MET A 1 -68.77 -28.62 4.69
CA MET A 1 -68.84 -27.59 3.63
C MET A 1 -70.17 -26.83 3.76
N MET A 2 -70.36 -26.06 4.85
CA MET A 2 -71.41 -25.01 4.97
C MET A 2 -71.45 -24.26 6.33
N GLU A 3 -70.46 -24.37 7.22
CA GLU A 3 -70.50 -23.66 8.53
C GLU A 3 -69.28 -22.81 8.90
N ASP A 4 -68.23 -22.74 8.07
CA ASP A 4 -67.05 -21.89 8.32
C ASP A 4 -67.13 -20.47 7.69
N GLU A 5 -68.20 -20.15 6.97
CA GLU A 5 -68.33 -18.86 6.24
C GLU A 5 -68.97 -17.71 7.03
N ARG A 6 -69.43 -17.92 8.27
CA ARG A 6 -70.10 -16.88 9.08
C ARG A 6 -69.18 -15.92 9.84
N LEU A 7 -67.85 -16.03 9.70
CA LEU A 7 -66.88 -15.14 10.35
C LEU A 7 -66.38 -13.99 9.46
N GLN A 8 -66.88 -13.88 8.21
CA GLN A 8 -66.48 -12.83 7.25
C GLN A 8 -67.39 -11.57 7.24
N GLU A 9 -68.44 -11.47 8.07
CA GLU A 9 -69.50 -10.44 7.86
C GLU A 9 -69.77 -9.46 9.02
N ASN A 10 -68.88 -9.17 9.98
CA ASN A 10 -69.30 -8.19 11.00
C ASN A 10 -68.27 -7.28 11.69
N LYS A 11 -67.35 -6.70 10.94
CA LYS A 11 -66.88 -5.33 11.20
C LYS A 11 -66.03 -4.89 10.00
N HIS A 12 -66.19 -3.76 9.34
CA HIS A 12 -67.14 -2.68 9.40
C HIS A 12 -66.61 -1.69 8.34
N LYS A 13 -67.38 -1.43 7.28
CA LYS A 13 -67.24 -0.30 6.33
C LYS A 13 -65.99 -0.30 5.42
N ARG A 14 -66.12 -0.61 4.12
CA ARG A 14 -66.73 0.20 3.03
C ARG A 14 -65.85 1.40 2.62
N SER A 15 -65.09 1.19 1.53
CA SER A 15 -64.44 2.18 0.63
C SER A 15 -65.45 3.10 -0.08
N PRO A 16 -65.14 4.03 -1.03
CA PRO A 16 -63.93 4.81 -1.42
C PRO A 16 -64.33 6.33 -1.61
N PRO A 17 -63.87 7.22 -2.56
CA PRO A 17 -62.71 7.30 -3.49
C PRO A 17 -62.05 8.73 -3.64
N LYS A 18 -61.10 8.88 -4.59
CA LYS A 18 -60.69 10.10 -5.37
C LYS A 18 -59.64 11.05 -4.72
N ILE A 19 -58.73 11.78 -5.39
CA ILE A 19 -58.32 12.03 -6.80
C ILE A 19 -56.98 12.82 -6.78
N ASN A 20 -56.14 12.60 -7.80
CA ASN A 20 -55.10 13.44 -8.44
C ASN A 20 -54.02 14.25 -7.70
N GLU A 21 -52.83 14.11 -8.28
CA GLU A 21 -51.71 15.04 -8.40
C GLU A 21 -52.08 16.53 -8.39
N THR A 22 -51.33 17.37 -7.66
CA THR A 22 -50.69 18.58 -8.22
C THR A 22 -49.67 19.23 -7.24
N HIS A 23 -48.62 19.83 -7.81
CA HIS A 23 -47.70 20.85 -7.27
C HIS A 23 -46.39 20.43 -6.57
N GLN A 24 -45.30 20.53 -7.35
CA GLN A 24 -43.99 20.95 -6.86
C GLN A 24 -44.07 22.31 -6.14
N VAL A 25 -43.32 22.50 -5.03
CA VAL A 25 -42.31 23.54 -4.74
C VAL A 25 -41.75 23.29 -3.31
N HIS A 26 -40.41 23.27 -3.16
CA HIS A 26 -39.61 23.19 -1.91
C HIS A 26 -40.00 24.22 -0.81
N PRO A 27 -39.34 24.28 0.37
CA PRO A 27 -38.76 23.26 1.27
C PRO A 27 -39.22 23.48 2.74
N SER A 28 -39.20 22.48 3.63
CA SER A 28 -38.99 22.70 5.09
C SER A 28 -38.84 21.39 5.87
N SER A 29 -37.59 21.16 6.30
CA SER A 29 -37.13 20.48 7.52
C SER A 29 -38.18 19.80 8.42
N SER A 30 -38.05 18.49 8.62
CA SER A 30 -38.41 17.78 9.86
C SER A 30 -37.58 16.50 10.00
N ALA A 31 -36.35 16.71 10.49
CA ALA A 31 -35.53 15.86 11.34
C ALA A 31 -35.85 14.35 11.46
N ASP A 32 -35.18 13.52 10.66
CA ASP A 32 -34.85 12.12 11.01
C ASP A 32 -33.50 12.08 11.77
N SER A 33 -33.54 12.50 13.04
CA SER A 33 -32.36 12.61 13.91
C SER A 33 -32.19 11.38 14.81
N ARG A 34 -32.08 10.18 14.24
CA ARG A 34 -31.39 9.05 14.91
C ARG A 34 -30.83 7.98 13.95
N SER A 35 -30.50 8.33 12.70
CA SER A 35 -29.58 7.49 11.93
C SER A 35 -28.16 7.65 12.50
N SER A 36 -27.70 6.63 13.22
CA SER A 36 -26.45 6.66 13.98
C SER A 36 -25.30 7.18 13.10
N PRO A 37 -24.56 8.25 13.48
CA PRO A 37 -23.48 8.84 12.66
C PRO A 37 -22.40 7.80 12.29
N LYS A 38 -22.31 6.71 13.06
CA LYS A 38 -21.47 5.54 12.79
C LYS A 38 -21.88 4.76 11.53
N LYS A 39 -23.18 4.70 11.19
CA LYS A 39 -23.70 3.96 10.03
C LYS A 39 -23.44 4.70 8.73
N ILE A 40 -23.72 6.01 8.68
CA ILE A 40 -23.41 6.86 7.51
C ILE A 40 -21.89 6.88 7.26
N LYS A 41 -21.09 7.06 8.32
CA LYS A 41 -19.62 7.02 8.21
C LYS A 41 -19.12 5.65 7.70
N LYS A 42 -19.71 4.54 8.14
CA LYS A 42 -19.35 3.19 7.65
C LYS A 42 -19.72 2.99 6.17
N VAL A 43 -20.89 3.44 5.74
CA VAL A 43 -21.35 3.31 4.34
C VAL A 43 -20.48 4.15 3.41
N TYR A 44 -20.18 5.40 3.77
CA TYR A 44 -19.28 6.25 2.97
C TYR A 44 -17.85 5.69 2.91
N ILE A 45 -17.31 5.22 4.05
CA ILE A 45 -16.00 4.57 4.08
C ILE A 45 -16.00 3.29 3.24
N GLY A 46 -17.06 2.48 3.28
CA GLY A 46 -17.20 1.28 2.44
C GLY A 46 -17.15 1.63 0.96
N HIS A 47 -18.00 2.56 0.52
CA HIS A 47 -18.04 2.99 -0.88
C HIS A 47 -16.69 3.56 -1.37
N THR A 48 -16.01 4.37 -0.54
CA THR A 48 -14.69 4.91 -0.88
C THR A 48 -13.60 3.84 -0.91
N LYS A 49 -13.65 2.84 -0.01
CA LYS A 49 -12.72 1.70 -0.01
C LYS A 49 -12.89 0.85 -1.26
N ASP A 50 -14.11 0.50 -1.63
CA ASP A 50 -14.37 -0.32 -2.82
C ASP A 50 -13.87 0.35 -4.10
N ALA A 51 -14.01 1.67 -4.20
CA ALA A 51 -13.46 2.44 -5.30
C ALA A 51 -11.92 2.44 -5.27
N LEU A 52 -11.34 2.70 -4.10
CA LEU A 52 -9.89 2.71 -3.91
C LEU A 52 -9.25 1.36 -4.25
N ASP A 53 -9.81 0.25 -3.76
CA ASP A 53 -9.30 -1.10 -3.98
C ASP A 53 -9.26 -1.44 -5.47
N LYS A 54 -10.30 -1.05 -6.23
CA LYS A 54 -10.33 -1.21 -7.70
C LYS A 54 -9.25 -0.39 -8.39
N PHE A 55 -9.05 0.85 -7.97
CA PHE A 55 -7.99 1.70 -8.52
C PHE A 55 -6.60 1.12 -8.20
N GLU A 56 -6.38 0.68 -6.96
CA GLU A 56 -5.12 0.07 -6.52
C GLU A 56 -4.82 -1.22 -7.29
N GLU A 57 -5.84 -2.05 -7.57
CA GLU A 57 -5.69 -3.26 -8.36
C GLU A 57 -5.19 -2.99 -9.78
N VAL A 58 -5.83 -2.03 -10.47
CA VAL A 58 -5.49 -1.62 -11.85
C VAL A 58 -4.10 -0.98 -11.90
N LEU A 59 -3.82 -0.04 -10.99
CA LEU A 59 -2.54 0.67 -10.94
C LEU A 59 -1.38 -0.29 -10.65
N SER A 60 -1.58 -1.21 -9.71
CA SER A 60 -0.56 -2.22 -9.38
C SER A 60 -0.31 -3.17 -10.56
N GLY A 61 -1.36 -3.58 -11.29
CA GLY A 61 -1.21 -4.39 -12.50
C GLY A 61 -0.40 -3.67 -13.59
N MET A 62 -0.73 -2.41 -13.86
CA MET A 62 -0.02 -1.58 -14.83
C MET A 62 1.45 -1.36 -14.44
N SER A 63 1.72 -1.11 -13.16
CA SER A 63 3.09 -0.97 -12.64
C SER A 63 3.91 -2.23 -12.85
N ILE A 64 3.37 -3.41 -12.50
CA ILE A 64 4.06 -4.69 -12.70
C ILE A 64 4.34 -4.94 -14.19
N ALA A 65 3.36 -4.71 -15.07
CA ALA A 65 3.54 -4.87 -16.51
C ALA A 65 4.65 -3.96 -17.05
N CYS A 66 4.67 -2.70 -16.64
CA CYS A 66 5.71 -1.73 -17.02
C CYS A 66 7.10 -2.17 -16.53
N LEU A 67 7.22 -2.62 -15.28
CA LEU A 67 8.48 -3.13 -14.71
C LEU A 67 9.00 -4.36 -15.48
N VAL A 68 8.11 -5.28 -15.85
CA VAL A 68 8.48 -6.47 -16.64
C VAL A 68 8.96 -6.05 -18.03
N VAL A 69 8.23 -5.16 -18.71
CA VAL A 69 8.65 -4.64 -20.03
C VAL A 69 10.03 -3.97 -19.92
N GLY A 70 10.23 -3.09 -18.93
CA GLY A 70 11.53 -2.45 -18.69
C GLY A 70 12.66 -3.46 -18.48
N LEU A 71 12.45 -4.48 -17.63
CA LEU A 71 13.43 -5.54 -17.39
C LEU A 71 13.72 -6.35 -18.66
N THR A 72 12.72 -6.63 -19.49
CA THR A 72 12.93 -7.33 -20.77
C THR A 72 13.72 -6.48 -21.76
N THR A 73 13.37 -5.20 -21.94
CA THR A 73 14.10 -4.25 -22.80
C THR A 73 15.57 -4.20 -22.41
N PHE A 74 15.85 -4.17 -21.10
CA PHE A 74 17.21 -4.18 -20.62
C PHE A 74 17.99 -5.42 -21.08
N ARG A 75 17.39 -6.62 -21.12
CA ARG A 75 18.09 -7.83 -21.58
C ARG A 75 18.53 -7.77 -23.03
N PHE A 76 17.90 -6.94 -23.86
CA PHE A 76 18.27 -6.73 -25.26
C PHE A 76 19.39 -5.70 -25.45
N VAL A 77 19.73 -4.93 -24.41
CA VAL A 77 20.83 -3.96 -24.47
C VAL A 77 22.16 -4.68 -24.17
N LYS A 78 23.07 -4.67 -25.15
CA LYS A 78 24.35 -5.41 -25.14
C LYS A 78 25.43 -4.72 -24.30
N GLU A 79 25.37 -3.41 -24.13
CA GLU A 79 26.32 -2.63 -23.31
C GLU A 79 25.71 -2.40 -21.92
N GLN A 80 26.33 -2.98 -20.88
CA GLN A 80 25.86 -2.87 -19.51
C GLN A 80 26.79 -2.00 -18.67
N ASP A 81 26.46 -0.71 -18.60
CA ASP A 81 27.14 0.23 -17.71
C ASP A 81 26.76 0.03 -16.23
N MET A 82 27.52 0.65 -15.32
CA MET A 82 27.20 0.67 -13.88
C MET A 82 25.78 1.19 -13.60
N LYS A 83 25.33 2.22 -14.35
CA LYS A 83 24.00 2.82 -14.20
C LYS A 83 22.90 1.80 -14.50
N TYR A 84 23.12 1.00 -15.55
CA TYR A 84 22.20 -0.03 -15.98
C TYR A 84 22.06 -1.12 -14.91
N PHE A 85 23.16 -1.55 -14.28
CA PHE A 85 23.13 -2.53 -13.20
C PHE A 85 22.30 -2.02 -11.99
N ILE A 86 22.48 -0.76 -11.60
CA ILE A 86 21.75 -0.16 -10.47
C ILE A 86 20.26 -0.05 -10.78
N HIS A 87 19.89 0.52 -11.93
CA HIS A 87 18.49 0.59 -12.36
C HIS A 87 17.84 -0.79 -12.43
N GLN A 88 18.54 -1.82 -12.93
CA GLN A 88 18.00 -3.16 -12.95
C GLN A 88 17.68 -3.70 -11.55
N ASN A 89 18.60 -3.53 -10.59
CA ASN A 89 18.35 -3.98 -9.21
C ASN A 89 17.19 -3.21 -8.58
N LEU A 90 17.05 -1.90 -8.85
CA LEU A 90 15.90 -1.11 -8.40
C LEU A 90 14.57 -1.65 -8.99
N MET A 91 14.53 -1.90 -10.30
CA MET A 91 13.35 -2.44 -10.98
C MET A 91 12.98 -3.83 -10.44
N ILE A 92 13.98 -4.69 -10.16
CA ILE A 92 13.77 -6.01 -9.55
C ILE A 92 13.24 -5.85 -8.12
N ALA A 93 13.81 -4.97 -7.30
CA ALA A 93 13.34 -4.73 -5.93
C ALA A 93 11.89 -4.22 -5.91
N LEU A 94 11.55 -3.29 -6.81
CA LEU A 94 10.18 -2.80 -7.01
C LEU A 94 9.22 -3.90 -7.46
N LEU A 95 9.65 -4.76 -8.38
CA LEU A 95 8.85 -5.88 -8.84
C LEU A 95 8.58 -6.86 -7.69
N CYS A 96 9.62 -7.26 -6.95
CA CYS A 96 9.50 -8.12 -5.79
C CYS A 96 8.56 -7.53 -4.73
N LYS A 97 8.67 -6.23 -4.43
CA LYS A 97 7.77 -5.54 -3.50
C LYS A 97 6.31 -5.60 -3.96
N ASN A 98 6.04 -5.30 -5.23
CA ASN A 98 4.67 -5.29 -5.77
C ASN A 98 4.08 -6.71 -5.81
N LEU A 99 4.85 -7.70 -6.24
CA LEU A 99 4.44 -9.10 -6.24
C LEU A 99 4.16 -9.58 -4.81
N PHE A 100 5.07 -9.30 -3.87
CA PHE A 100 4.92 -9.67 -2.47
C PHE A 100 3.66 -9.08 -1.85
N TYR A 101 3.37 -7.81 -2.14
CA TYR A 101 2.14 -7.16 -1.68
C TYR A 101 0.90 -7.85 -2.25
N LYS A 102 0.85 -8.11 -3.56
CA LYS A 102 -0.29 -8.82 -4.19
C LYS A 102 -0.47 -10.24 -3.64
N THR A 103 0.62 -11.01 -3.50
CA THR A 103 0.55 -12.37 -2.96
C THR A 103 0.09 -12.36 -1.51
N THR A 104 0.55 -11.39 -0.73
CA THR A 104 0.16 -11.20 0.67
C THR A 104 -1.33 -10.90 0.78
N THR A 105 -1.87 -9.95 0.01
CA THR A 105 -3.30 -9.63 0.01
C THR A 105 -4.17 -10.82 -0.41
N TRP A 106 -3.70 -11.63 -1.35
CA TRP A 106 -4.41 -12.83 -1.79
C TRP A 106 -4.34 -13.98 -0.78
N PHE A 107 -3.21 -14.12 -0.09
CA PHE A 107 -2.94 -15.24 0.81
C PHE A 107 -3.44 -15.00 2.24
N ILE A 108 -3.40 -13.76 2.75
CA ILE A 108 -3.86 -13.39 4.11
C ILE A 108 -5.25 -13.95 4.46
N PRO A 109 -6.30 -13.82 3.61
CA PRO A 109 -7.64 -14.31 3.93
C PRO A 109 -7.72 -15.84 4.08
N THR A 110 -6.74 -16.57 3.56
CA THR A 110 -6.70 -18.05 3.58
C THR A 110 -5.90 -18.60 4.75
N LEU A 111 -5.14 -17.76 5.47
CA LEU A 111 -4.34 -18.17 6.61
C LEU A 111 -5.23 -18.48 7.83
N PRO A 112 -5.03 -19.61 8.53
CA PRO A 112 -5.71 -19.87 9.79
C PRO A 112 -5.33 -18.82 10.83
N GLU A 113 -6.29 -18.33 11.63
CA GLU A 113 -6.01 -17.34 12.69
C GLU A 113 -4.97 -17.81 13.73
N THR A 114 -4.69 -19.12 13.79
CA THR A 114 -3.68 -19.71 14.66
C THR A 114 -2.25 -19.53 14.13
N SER A 115 -2.06 -19.13 12.87
CA SER A 115 -0.75 -19.05 12.20
C SER A 115 -0.02 -17.73 12.44
N LYS A 116 0.14 -17.36 13.73
CA LYS A 116 0.81 -16.13 14.18
C LYS A 116 2.22 -15.96 13.61
N ALA A 117 2.96 -17.06 13.45
CA ALA A 117 4.29 -17.04 12.86
C ALA A 117 4.28 -16.58 11.39
N GLY A 118 3.32 -17.06 10.58
CA GLY A 118 3.22 -16.71 9.16
C GLY A 118 2.92 -15.23 8.96
N CYS A 119 2.00 -14.71 9.78
CA CYS A 119 1.67 -13.30 9.82
C CYS A 119 2.88 -12.38 10.08
N PHE A 120 3.63 -12.70 11.14
CA PHE A 120 4.79 -11.94 11.55
C PHE A 120 5.89 -11.97 10.48
N SER A 121 6.13 -13.14 9.88
CA SER A 121 7.06 -13.28 8.76
C SER A 121 6.66 -12.41 7.58
N VAL A 122 5.37 -12.38 7.21
CA VAL A 122 4.87 -11.55 6.11
C VAL A 122 5.08 -10.07 6.38
N SER A 123 4.84 -9.62 7.62
CA SER A 123 5.04 -8.23 8.03
C SER A 123 6.52 -7.80 7.93
N ILE A 124 7.44 -8.63 8.43
CA ILE A 124 8.88 -8.35 8.37
C ILE A 124 9.37 -8.36 6.92
N LEU A 125 8.94 -9.33 6.12
CA LEU A 125 9.32 -9.42 4.71
C LEU A 125 8.83 -8.20 3.92
N SER A 126 7.58 -7.76 4.14
CA SER A 126 7.05 -6.53 3.53
C SER A 126 7.92 -5.31 3.85
N TYR A 127 8.37 -5.22 5.11
CA TYR A 127 9.23 -4.13 5.56
C TYR A 127 10.61 -4.19 4.90
N PHE A 128 11.21 -5.38 4.82
CA PHE A 128 12.47 -5.59 4.11
C PHE A 128 12.42 -5.18 2.63
N PHE A 129 11.41 -5.62 1.88
CA PHE A 129 11.26 -5.25 0.46
C PHE A 129 11.08 -3.74 0.26
N THR A 130 10.36 -3.10 1.19
CA THR A 130 10.18 -1.65 1.19
C THR A 130 11.51 -0.93 1.42
N LEU A 131 12.26 -1.32 2.47
CA LEU A 131 13.57 -0.74 2.76
C LEU A 131 14.58 -0.98 1.64
N SER A 132 14.57 -2.17 1.03
CA SER A 132 15.42 -2.49 -0.11
C SER A 132 15.16 -1.57 -1.29
N THR A 133 13.90 -1.29 -1.60
CA THR A 133 13.53 -0.34 -2.66
C THR A 133 14.11 1.05 -2.36
N PHE A 134 13.92 1.58 -1.14
CA PHE A 134 14.45 2.89 -0.77
C PHE A 134 15.99 2.95 -0.77
N SER A 135 16.65 1.86 -0.36
CA SER A 135 18.11 1.78 -0.41
C SER A 135 18.65 1.75 -1.83
N TRP A 136 18.00 1.02 -2.75
CA TRP A 136 18.35 1.05 -4.17
C TRP A 136 18.10 2.41 -4.83
N MET A 137 17.02 3.11 -4.46
CA MET A 137 16.79 4.49 -4.87
C MET A 137 17.88 5.44 -4.35
N MET A 138 18.34 5.25 -3.11
CA MET A 138 19.45 6.03 -2.54
C MET A 138 20.76 5.77 -3.28
N VAL A 139 21.08 4.50 -3.57
CA VAL A 139 22.27 4.12 -4.34
C VAL A 139 22.24 4.72 -5.75
N GLU A 140 21.07 4.77 -6.37
CA GLU A 140 20.88 5.44 -7.66
C GLU A 140 21.16 6.95 -7.58
N GLY A 141 20.63 7.63 -6.55
CA GLY A 141 20.92 9.04 -6.30
C GLY A 141 22.41 9.31 -6.08
N ILE A 142 23.07 8.49 -5.26
CA ILE A 142 24.53 8.57 -5.03
C ILE A 142 25.30 8.33 -6.33
N ASN A 143 24.88 7.37 -7.15
CA ASN A 143 25.52 7.08 -8.43
C ASN A 143 25.46 8.29 -9.37
N ILE A 144 24.33 9.00 -9.44
CA ILE A 144 24.22 10.25 -10.22
C ILE A 144 25.23 11.29 -9.75
N ILE A 145 25.30 11.53 -8.43
CA ILE A 145 26.26 12.48 -7.82
C ILE A 145 27.70 12.09 -8.16
N ILE A 146 28.03 10.79 -8.05
CA ILE A 146 29.38 10.30 -8.36
C ILE A 146 29.70 10.49 -9.84
N ILE A 147 28.76 10.24 -10.76
CA ILE A 147 28.99 10.47 -12.18
C ILE A 147 29.29 11.95 -12.44
N VAL A 148 28.50 12.87 -11.86
CA VAL A 148 28.70 14.32 -12.04
C VAL A 148 30.06 14.77 -11.52
N VAL A 149 30.45 14.32 -10.32
CA VAL A 149 31.70 14.73 -9.65
C VAL A 149 32.95 14.04 -10.24
N PHE A 150 32.84 12.78 -10.65
CA PHE A 150 33.98 11.94 -11.04
C PHE A 150 34.14 11.74 -12.56
N VAL A 151 33.51 12.56 -13.42
CA VAL A 151 33.78 12.60 -14.88
C VAL A 151 35.29 12.66 -15.22
N PHE A 152 36.14 13.08 -14.28
CA PHE A 152 37.58 13.26 -14.47
C PHE A 152 38.50 12.18 -13.86
N LYS A 153 38.00 11.16 -13.14
CA LYS A 153 38.86 10.15 -12.48
C LYS A 153 38.63 8.75 -13.06
N GLY A 154 39.70 8.15 -13.60
CA GLY A 154 39.69 6.87 -14.32
C GLY A 154 38.98 5.71 -13.60
N ASN A 155 38.37 4.85 -14.41
CA ASN A 155 37.53 3.71 -14.03
C ASN A 155 38.10 2.87 -12.86
N ARG A 156 37.54 3.08 -11.67
CA ARG A 156 37.71 2.16 -10.53
C ARG A 156 36.38 1.43 -10.32
N ASN A 157 36.46 0.10 -10.22
CA ASN A 157 35.28 -0.78 -10.15
C ASN A 157 34.64 -0.77 -8.74
N TYR A 158 33.73 0.17 -8.48
CA TYR A 158 33.02 0.31 -7.21
C TYR A 158 31.79 -0.61 -7.05
N HIS A 159 31.53 -1.54 -7.98
CA HIS A 159 30.34 -2.41 -8.00
C HIS A 159 30.06 -3.12 -6.66
N LYS A 160 31.09 -3.68 -6.02
CA LYS A 160 30.93 -4.44 -4.76
C LYS A 160 30.47 -3.55 -3.60
N GLN A 161 30.88 -2.28 -3.58
CA GLN A 161 30.51 -1.35 -2.52
C GLN A 161 29.05 -0.90 -2.64
N PHE A 162 28.60 -0.58 -3.85
CA PHE A 162 27.19 -0.25 -4.10
C PHE A 162 26.26 -1.43 -3.80
N LEU A 163 26.66 -2.64 -4.15
CA LEU A 163 25.89 -3.84 -3.85
C LEU A 163 25.82 -4.10 -2.33
N ALA A 164 26.92 -3.90 -1.61
CA ALA A 164 26.97 -4.04 -0.16
C ALA A 164 26.08 -3.00 0.54
N ILE A 165 26.04 -1.76 0.07
CA ILE A 165 25.18 -0.71 0.65
C ILE A 165 23.71 -0.98 0.32
N GLY A 166 23.39 -1.30 -0.94
CA GLY A 166 22.02 -1.49 -1.43
C GLY A 166 21.26 -2.65 -0.76
N TYR A 167 21.95 -3.73 -0.39
CA TYR A 167 21.34 -4.86 0.33
C TYR A 167 21.69 -4.91 1.81
N GLY A 168 22.88 -4.48 2.21
CA GLY A 168 23.33 -4.54 3.60
C GLY A 168 22.54 -3.63 4.52
N LEU A 169 22.26 -2.39 4.11
CA LEU A 169 21.53 -1.44 4.96
C LEU A 169 20.06 -1.88 5.21
N PRO A 170 19.28 -2.32 4.21
CA PRO A 170 17.97 -2.93 4.43
C PRO A 170 18.01 -4.16 5.34
N PHE A 171 19.01 -5.03 5.17
CA PHE A 171 19.15 -6.24 5.97
C PHE A 171 19.42 -5.92 7.44
N LEU A 172 20.36 -5.00 7.71
CA LEU A 172 20.69 -4.57 9.08
C LEU A 172 19.48 -3.96 9.78
N LEU A 173 18.76 -3.04 9.13
CA LEU A 173 17.59 -2.41 9.73
C LEU A 173 16.43 -3.39 9.97
N THR A 174 16.22 -4.32 9.03
CA THR A 174 15.20 -5.36 9.19
C THR A 174 15.56 -6.32 10.33
N SER A 175 16.85 -6.68 10.46
CA SER A 175 17.32 -7.54 11.56
C SER A 175 17.16 -6.86 12.93
N ILE A 176 17.46 -5.56 13.02
CA ILE A 176 17.23 -4.79 14.25
C ILE A 176 15.74 -4.74 14.56
N PHE A 177 14.90 -4.49 13.55
CA PHE A 177 13.45 -4.46 13.73
C PHE A 177 12.91 -5.82 14.20
N GLY A 178 13.29 -6.93 13.55
CA GLY A 178 12.88 -8.27 13.97
C GLY A 178 13.41 -8.68 15.35
N GLY A 179 14.62 -8.22 15.73
CA GLY A 179 15.20 -8.50 17.04
C GLY A 179 14.56 -7.68 18.18
N VAL A 180 14.15 -6.44 17.91
CA VAL A 180 13.43 -5.58 18.88
C VAL A 180 11.98 -6.02 19.01
N PHE A 181 11.33 -6.32 17.89
CA PHE A 181 9.94 -6.75 17.82
C PHE A 181 9.87 -8.28 17.77
N ASN A 182 10.15 -8.95 18.89
CA ASN A 182 10.02 -10.41 18.99
C ASN A 182 8.53 -10.85 18.90
N GLN A 183 8.30 -12.15 18.68
CA GLN A 183 6.96 -12.76 18.58
C GLN A 183 6.00 -12.35 19.72
N SER A 184 6.51 -12.12 20.93
CA SER A 184 5.71 -11.67 22.08
C SER A 184 5.09 -10.28 21.91
N PHE A 185 5.66 -9.43 21.05
CA PHE A 185 5.09 -8.13 20.68
C PHE A 185 4.12 -8.25 19.49
N ALA A 186 4.30 -9.27 18.66
CA ALA A 186 3.40 -9.60 17.54
C ALA A 186 2.05 -10.14 18.02
N ASP A 187 2.00 -10.77 19.20
CA ASP A 187 0.75 -11.24 19.84
C ASP A 187 -0.29 -10.12 20.09
N ALA A 188 0.15 -8.85 20.13
CA ALA A 188 -0.73 -7.69 20.31
C ALA A 188 -1.11 -6.98 18.99
N ILE A 189 -0.54 -7.40 17.86
CA ILE A 189 -0.65 -6.72 16.57
C ILE A 189 -1.47 -7.60 15.62
N GLU A 190 -2.70 -7.18 15.34
CA GLU A 190 -3.50 -7.81 14.29
C GLU A 190 -2.74 -7.79 12.96
N CYS A 191 -2.86 -8.90 12.25
CA CYS A 191 -1.93 -9.32 11.23
C CYS A 191 -1.78 -8.40 10.00
N VAL A 192 -2.69 -7.44 9.84
CA VAL A 192 -2.86 -6.74 8.57
C VAL A 192 -2.60 -5.24 8.69
N VAL A 193 -2.65 -4.63 9.88
CA VAL A 193 -2.44 -3.19 9.99
C VAL A 193 -1.80 -2.89 11.33
N LEU A 194 -0.61 -2.31 11.24
CA LEU A 194 0.07 -1.65 12.33
C LEU A 194 -0.94 -0.81 13.13
N GLN A 195 -1.22 -1.26 14.34
CA GLN A 195 -2.06 -0.51 15.26
C GLN A 195 -1.45 0.89 15.48
N ARG A 196 -2.36 1.85 15.66
CA ARG A 196 -2.20 3.30 15.71
C ARG A 196 -1.10 3.82 16.66
N ASN A 197 -0.58 2.98 17.56
CA ASN A 197 0.38 3.36 18.60
C ASN A 197 1.87 3.15 18.22
N TYR A 198 2.18 2.31 17.23
CA TYR A 198 3.58 2.01 16.84
C TYR A 198 3.97 2.57 15.46
N PHE A 199 3.16 3.49 14.94
CA PHE A 199 3.37 4.11 13.63
C PHE A 199 4.78 4.71 13.50
N TRP A 200 5.25 5.44 14.52
CA TRP A 200 6.54 6.13 14.48
C TRP A 200 7.74 5.20 14.40
N VAL A 201 7.71 4.03 15.04
CA VAL A 201 8.86 3.11 15.04
C VAL A 201 8.99 2.39 13.71
N LEU A 202 7.87 2.13 13.01
CA LEU A 202 7.91 1.54 11.67
C LEU A 202 8.13 2.59 10.57
N ARG A 203 7.49 3.76 10.67
CA ARG A 203 7.63 4.84 9.68
C ARG A 203 8.95 5.60 9.83
N GLY A 204 9.52 5.64 11.03
CA GLY A 204 10.75 6.39 11.35
C GLY A 204 11.90 6.06 10.42
N PRO A 205 12.28 4.79 10.22
CA PRO A 205 13.36 4.45 9.30
C PRO A 205 13.03 4.81 7.85
N ILE A 206 11.79 4.66 7.41
CA ILE A 206 11.36 5.11 6.06
C ILE A 206 11.52 6.63 5.93
N CYS A 207 11.10 7.39 6.95
CA CYS A 207 11.31 8.84 7.00
C CYS A 207 12.80 9.21 6.99
N PHE A 208 13.64 8.47 7.71
CA PHE A 208 15.09 8.66 7.69
C PHE A 208 15.66 8.47 6.28
N TYR A 209 15.28 7.39 5.57
CA TYR A 209 15.68 7.20 4.16
C TYR A 209 15.23 8.34 3.26
N LEU A 210 13.98 8.80 3.41
CA LEU A 210 13.45 9.91 2.62
C LEU A 210 14.19 11.22 2.91
N LEU A 211 14.54 11.49 4.17
CA LEU A 211 15.31 12.67 4.56
C LEU A 211 16.71 12.64 3.98
N VAL A 212 17.42 11.51 4.08
CA VAL A 212 18.76 11.37 3.51
C VAL A 212 18.72 11.55 1.99
N ASN A 213 17.77 10.89 1.31
CA ASN A 213 17.58 11.06 -0.13
C ASN A 213 17.26 12.51 -0.52
N GLY A 214 16.43 13.20 0.27
CA GLY A 214 16.09 14.60 0.05
C GLY A 214 17.27 15.55 0.24
N ILE A 215 18.09 15.32 1.27
CA ILE A 215 19.30 16.12 1.52
C ILE A 215 20.30 15.95 0.38
N LEU A 216 20.55 14.72 -0.07
CA LEU A 216 21.44 14.44 -1.20
C LEU A 216 20.97 15.16 -2.48
N TYR A 217 19.67 15.16 -2.73
CA TYR A 217 19.09 15.86 -3.87
C TYR A 217 19.21 17.39 -3.73
N PHE A 218 18.97 17.94 -2.54
CA PHE A 218 19.05 19.38 -2.29
C PHE A 218 20.48 19.90 -2.36
N ASP A 219 21.45 19.17 -1.81
CA ASP A 219 22.87 19.52 -1.81
C ASP A 219 23.41 19.64 -3.25
N GLU A 220 23.02 18.71 -4.13
CA GLU A 220 23.30 18.76 -5.57
C GLU A 220 22.73 20.03 -6.23
N THR A 221 21.48 20.39 -5.92
CA THR A 221 20.87 21.61 -6.47
C THR A 221 21.54 22.88 -5.97
N SER A 222 22.05 22.88 -4.72
CA SER A 222 22.75 24.04 -4.15
C SER A 222 24.16 24.21 -4.72
N SER A 223 24.83 23.10 -5.06
CA SER A 223 26.17 23.10 -5.68
C SER A 223 26.14 23.51 -7.16
N SER A 224 24.96 23.53 -7.79
CA SER A 224 24.74 23.87 -9.19
C SER A 224 24.40 25.35 -9.43
N CYS A 225 24.27 26.17 -8.38
CA CYS A 225 24.07 27.63 -8.44
C CYS A 225 25.37 28.37 -8.13
#